data_AF-A0A519Z8J1-F1
#
_entry.id   AF-A0A519Z8J1-F1
#
_cell.length_a   1.000
_cell.length_b   1.000
_cell.length_c   1.000
_cell.angle_alpha   90.00
_cell.angle_beta   90.00
_cell.angle_gamma   90.00
#
_symmetry.space_group_name_H-M   'P 1'
#
loop_
_entity.id
_entity.type
_entity.pdbx_description
1 polymer ?
#
loop_
_entity_poly.entity_id
_entity_poly.type
_entity_poly.pdbx_seq_one_letter_code
_entity_poly.pdbx_strand_id
1 'polypeptide(L)'
;MGGNFSLLNGQLANSLVRLNANGTRDTSFAPALSSYSNVRTLLLQPDGKVLATGVLGFGAINTGIVRLTATGSVDTGFTAPAFTLDNGGTFFDTNALLQPDGKIILSISSAANGAAKLVRLQPNGAQDTSFAMVNGPDDSPEAIDHGRWQPTDRRQL
;
A
#
# COMPACT_ATOMS: atom_id res chain seq x y z
N MET A 1 -11.22 -0.38 -12.98
CA MET A 1 -10.07 -0.79 -13.81
C MET A 1 -8.93 0.17 -13.57
N GLY A 2 -7.72 -0.33 -13.29
CA GLY A 2 -6.51 0.48 -13.09
C GLY A 2 -5.36 -0.11 -13.90
N GLY A 3 -4.40 0.72 -14.33
CA GLY A 3 -3.24 0.27 -15.09
C GLY A 3 -2.46 1.43 -15.73
N ASN A 4 -1.68 1.13 -16.77
CA ASN A 4 -1.03 2.14 -17.62
C ASN A 4 -1.77 2.24 -18.96
N PHE A 5 -2.75 3.14 -19.05
CA PHE A 5 -3.51 3.38 -20.26
C PHE A 5 -4.02 4.83 -20.30
N SER A 6 -4.00 5.44 -21.48
CA SER A 6 -4.51 6.80 -21.66
C SER A 6 -5.96 6.83 -22.15
N LEU A 7 -6.40 5.78 -22.84
CA LEU A 7 -7.69 5.71 -23.51
C LEU A 7 -8.48 4.46 -23.10
N LEU A 8 -9.80 4.61 -23.02
CA LEU A 8 -10.77 3.52 -22.98
C LEU A 8 -11.83 3.80 -24.04
N ASN A 9 -11.97 2.92 -25.03
CA ASN A 9 -12.90 3.07 -26.16
C ASN A 9 -12.77 4.45 -26.86
N GLY A 10 -11.54 4.93 -27.05
CA GLY A 10 -11.24 6.21 -27.69
C GLY A 10 -11.45 7.45 -26.81
N GLN A 11 -11.87 7.30 -25.55
CA GLN A 11 -12.09 8.40 -24.61
C GLN A 11 -10.96 8.48 -23.58
N LEU A 12 -10.53 9.69 -23.22
CA LEU A 12 -9.51 9.92 -22.20
C LEU A 12 -9.90 9.32 -20.86
N ALA A 13 -8.99 8.54 -20.29
CA ALA A 13 -9.25 7.68 -19.15
C ALA A 13 -8.15 7.75 -18.08
N ASN A 14 -6.91 8.03 -18.47
CA ASN A 14 -5.77 8.28 -17.61
C ASN A 14 -5.67 7.29 -16.43
N SER A 15 -5.39 6.03 -16.76
CA SER A 15 -4.95 4.98 -15.84
C SER A 15 -5.96 4.50 -14.80
N LEU A 16 -7.16 5.12 -14.70
CA LEU A 16 -8.21 4.69 -13.79
C LEU A 16 -9.62 5.00 -14.33
N VAL A 17 -10.45 3.96 -14.43
CA VAL A 17 -11.87 4.09 -14.79
C VAL A 17 -12.73 3.20 -13.92
N ARG A 18 -13.90 3.71 -13.51
CA ARG A 18 -14.99 2.90 -12.96
C ARG A 18 -15.96 2.52 -14.08
N LEU A 19 -16.38 1.26 -14.07
CA LEU A 19 -17.41 0.74 -14.98
C LEU A 19 -18.68 0.47 -14.19
N ASN A 20 -19.82 0.69 -14.83
CA ASN A 20 -21.11 0.24 -14.37
C ASN A 20 -21.23 -1.28 -14.51
N ALA A 21 -22.23 -1.88 -13.86
CA ALA A 21 -22.48 -3.33 -13.93
C ALA A 21 -22.73 -3.84 -15.37
N ASN A 22 -23.24 -2.99 -16.26
CA ASN A 22 -23.44 -3.30 -17.68
C ASN A 22 -22.18 -3.08 -18.54
N GLY A 23 -21.03 -2.78 -17.93
CA GLY A 23 -19.75 -2.58 -18.62
C GLY A 23 -19.55 -1.19 -19.23
N THR A 24 -20.53 -0.28 -19.16
CA THR A 24 -20.34 1.09 -19.64
C THR A 24 -19.49 1.91 -18.66
N ARG A 25 -18.84 2.96 -19.15
CA ARG A 25 -18.07 3.87 -18.30
C ARG A 25 -18.99 4.63 -17.36
N ASP A 26 -18.62 4.64 -16.08
CA ASP A 26 -19.26 5.51 -15.10
C ASP A 26 -18.64 6.91 -15.16
N THR A 27 -19.43 7.89 -15.60
CA THR A 27 -19.03 9.28 -15.75
C THR A 27 -19.10 10.07 -14.45
N SER A 28 -19.78 9.55 -13.42
CA SER A 28 -19.81 10.17 -12.08
C SER A 28 -18.51 9.96 -11.30
N PHE A 29 -17.66 9.04 -11.76
CA PHE A 29 -16.33 8.79 -11.22
C PHE A 29 -15.26 9.38 -12.15
N ALA A 30 -14.78 10.57 -11.80
CA ALA A 30 -13.90 11.38 -12.65
C ALA A 30 -12.59 11.73 -11.91
N PRO A 31 -11.68 10.77 -11.70
CA PRO A 31 -10.40 11.06 -11.08
C PRO A 31 -9.55 11.97 -11.96
N ALA A 32 -8.98 13.01 -11.36
CA ALA A 32 -8.12 13.98 -12.03
C ALA A 32 -6.66 13.50 -12.14
N LEU A 33 -6.45 12.26 -12.59
CA LEU A 33 -5.12 11.69 -12.77
C LEU A 33 -4.41 12.30 -13.98
N SER A 34 -3.11 12.54 -13.83
CA SER A 34 -2.21 12.98 -14.90
C SER A 34 -1.98 11.86 -15.92
N SER A 35 -1.59 12.22 -17.14
CA SER A 35 -1.28 11.27 -18.22
C SER A 35 -0.08 10.36 -17.94
N TYR A 36 0.79 10.73 -16.99
CA TYR A 36 1.95 9.94 -16.59
C TYR A 36 1.64 8.97 -15.43
N SER A 37 0.41 8.98 -14.93
CA SER A 37 0.01 8.10 -13.83
C SER A 37 0.01 6.64 -14.25
N ASN A 38 0.35 5.75 -13.34
CA ASN A 38 0.27 4.31 -13.48
C ASN A 38 -0.31 3.75 -12.17
N VAL A 39 -1.55 3.29 -12.25
CA VAL A 39 -2.26 2.69 -11.12
C VAL A 39 -1.93 1.20 -11.09
N ARG A 40 -1.32 0.76 -10.00
CA ARG A 40 -0.82 -0.61 -9.84
C ARG A 40 -1.77 -1.46 -9.02
N THR A 41 -2.30 -0.91 -7.93
CA THR A 41 -3.29 -1.59 -7.10
C THR A 41 -4.51 -0.71 -6.90
N LEU A 42 -5.66 -1.37 -6.86
CA LEU A 42 -6.95 -0.80 -6.49
C LEU A 42 -7.56 -1.64 -5.38
N LEU A 43 -8.09 -0.96 -4.37
CA LEU A 43 -8.81 -1.58 -3.27
C LEU A 43 -10.09 -0.79 -3.01
N LEU A 44 -11.23 -1.41 -3.26
CA LEU A 44 -12.55 -0.83 -2.97
C LEU A 44 -12.87 -1.00 -1.49
N GLN A 45 -13.27 0.09 -0.83
CA GLN A 45 -13.70 0.09 0.57
C GLN A 45 -15.23 0.00 0.68
N PRO A 46 -15.79 -0.47 1.81
CA PRO A 46 -17.23 -0.65 2.00
C PRO A 46 -18.05 0.64 1.86
N ASP A 47 -17.44 1.81 2.09
CA ASP A 47 -18.05 3.13 1.93
C ASP A 47 -18.04 3.64 0.47
N GLY A 48 -17.60 2.80 -0.48
CA GLY A 48 -17.51 3.15 -1.90
C GLY A 48 -16.28 4.00 -2.27
N LYS A 49 -15.39 4.28 -1.31
CA LYS A 49 -14.10 4.90 -1.59
C LYS A 49 -13.13 3.88 -2.18
N VAL A 50 -12.15 4.38 -2.92
CA VAL A 50 -11.16 3.56 -3.62
C VAL A 50 -9.76 3.98 -3.17
N LEU A 51 -9.01 3.06 -2.59
CA LEU A 51 -7.58 3.24 -2.42
C LEU A 51 -6.88 2.84 -3.72
N ALA A 52 -6.03 3.73 -4.22
CA ALA A 52 -5.17 3.49 -5.38
C ALA A 52 -3.71 3.68 -5.00
N THR A 53 -2.85 2.82 -5.51
CA THR A 53 -1.39 2.92 -5.33
C THR A 53 -0.67 2.79 -6.67
N GLY A 54 0.55 3.32 -6.74
CA GLY A 54 1.38 3.28 -7.94
C GLY A 54 2.15 4.58 -8.13
N VAL A 55 2.35 4.99 -9.38
CA VAL A 55 2.89 6.32 -9.70
C VAL A 55 1.69 7.20 -10.00
N LEU A 56 1.27 8.07 -9.07
CA LEU A 56 0.01 8.80 -9.20
C LEU A 56 0.26 10.30 -9.19
N GLY A 57 -0.21 10.99 -10.23
CA GLY A 57 -0.18 12.44 -10.31
C GLY A 57 -1.59 13.03 -10.30
N PHE A 58 -1.85 14.01 -9.44
CA PHE A 58 -3.07 14.81 -9.38
C PHE A 58 -2.71 16.29 -9.49
N GLY A 59 -2.65 16.82 -10.72
CA GLY A 59 -2.13 18.17 -10.96
C GLY A 59 -0.67 18.30 -10.49
N ALA A 60 -0.43 19.16 -9.50
CA ALA A 60 0.90 19.38 -8.91
C ALA A 60 1.29 18.35 -7.84
N ILE A 61 0.37 17.47 -7.43
CA ILE A 61 0.61 16.46 -6.38
C ILE A 61 1.09 15.17 -7.03
N ASN A 62 2.25 14.67 -6.61
CA ASN A 62 2.72 13.32 -6.95
C ASN A 62 2.77 12.47 -5.68
N THR A 63 2.10 11.32 -5.69
CA THR A 63 2.04 10.41 -4.52
C THR A 63 2.08 8.94 -4.95
N GLY A 64 2.56 8.08 -4.05
CA GLY A 64 2.53 6.63 -4.22
C GLY A 64 1.19 5.99 -3.83
N ILE A 65 0.40 6.69 -3.01
CA ILE A 65 -0.83 6.18 -2.40
C ILE A 65 -1.82 7.33 -2.32
N VAL A 66 -3.06 7.06 -2.71
CA VAL A 66 -4.17 8.01 -2.59
C VAL A 66 -5.45 7.25 -2.27
N ARG A 67 -6.33 7.85 -1.48
CA ARG A 67 -7.72 7.43 -1.42
C ARG A 67 -8.58 8.40 -2.22
N LEU A 68 -9.48 7.85 -3.02
CA LEU A 68 -10.46 8.58 -3.79
C LEU A 68 -11.85 8.38 -3.20
N THR A 69 -12.67 9.43 -3.23
CA THR A 69 -14.09 9.38 -2.91
C THR A 69 -14.84 8.56 -3.95
N ALA A 70 -16.13 8.29 -3.69
CA ALA A 70 -17.01 7.64 -4.66
C ALA A 70 -17.20 8.43 -5.97
N THR A 71 -16.76 9.70 -6.04
CA THR A 71 -16.78 10.54 -7.26
C THR A 71 -15.41 10.61 -7.95
N GLY A 72 -14.37 9.99 -7.38
CA GLY A 72 -13.01 10.02 -7.92
C GLY A 72 -12.18 11.21 -7.47
N SER A 73 -12.72 12.12 -6.64
CA SER A 73 -11.95 13.20 -6.02
C SER A 73 -11.02 12.65 -4.94
N VAL A 74 -9.88 13.31 -4.69
CA VAL A 74 -8.98 12.92 -3.60
C VAL A 74 -9.70 13.10 -2.25
N ASP A 75 -9.69 12.05 -1.42
CA ASP A 75 -10.16 12.10 -0.05
C ASP A 75 -9.09 12.71 0.86
N THR A 76 -9.23 14.00 1.16
CA THR A 76 -8.28 14.75 2.00
C THR A 76 -8.28 14.30 3.47
N GLY A 77 -9.30 13.56 3.90
CA GLY A 77 -9.33 12.93 5.22
C GLY A 77 -8.47 11.67 5.32
N PHE A 78 -7.88 11.20 4.22
CA PHE A 78 -6.96 10.07 4.21
C PHE A 78 -5.51 10.54 4.32
N THR A 79 -4.89 10.33 5.49
CA THR A 79 -3.61 10.93 5.87
C THR A 79 -2.44 9.95 5.82
N ALA A 80 -2.34 9.17 4.73
CA ALA A 80 -1.20 8.28 4.52
C ALA A 80 0.12 9.06 4.51
N PRO A 81 1.11 8.65 5.33
CA PRO A 81 2.41 9.28 5.29
C PRO A 81 3.12 8.94 3.98
N ALA A 82 4.10 9.77 3.61
CA ALA A 82 5.09 9.37 2.62
C ALA A 82 5.88 8.20 3.20
N PHE A 83 5.82 7.04 2.56
CA PHE A 83 6.71 5.95 2.90
C PHE A 83 8.08 6.23 2.28
N THR A 84 9.14 5.94 3.02
CA THR A 84 10.51 5.83 2.50
C THR A 84 10.94 4.39 2.75
N LEU A 85 11.55 3.75 1.74
CA LEU A 85 12.39 2.60 2.02
C LEU A 85 13.76 3.16 2.40
N ASP A 86 14.47 2.49 3.30
CA ASP A 86 15.64 3.02 4.03
C ASP A 86 16.79 3.50 3.12
N ASN A 87 16.73 3.24 1.82
CA ASN A 87 17.71 3.63 0.81
C ASN A 87 17.19 4.60 -0.28
N GLY A 88 16.08 5.32 -0.03
CA GLY A 88 15.64 6.44 -0.90
C GLY A 88 15.11 6.05 -2.29
N GLY A 89 14.81 4.77 -2.53
CA GLY A 89 14.29 4.28 -3.81
C GLY A 89 12.82 4.68 -4.06
N THR A 90 12.47 4.92 -5.33
CA THR A 90 11.09 4.98 -5.80
C THR A 90 10.41 3.61 -5.64
N PHE A 91 9.18 3.58 -5.11
CA PHE A 91 8.42 2.33 -4.99
C PHE A 91 7.81 1.98 -6.33
N PHE A 92 7.99 0.73 -6.71
CA PHE A 92 7.45 0.21 -7.94
C PHE A 92 6.29 -0.72 -7.65
N ASP A 93 6.31 -1.51 -6.58
CA ASP A 93 5.24 -2.48 -6.37
C ASP A 93 4.58 -2.25 -5.02
N THR A 94 3.27 -2.10 -5.09
CA THR A 94 2.41 -1.90 -3.94
C THR A 94 1.22 -2.82 -4.08
N ASN A 95 0.99 -3.68 -3.11
CA ASN A 95 -0.25 -4.43 -2.96
C ASN A 95 -0.96 -3.94 -1.70
N ALA A 96 -2.28 -4.00 -1.72
CA ALA A 96 -3.11 -3.54 -0.63
C ALA A 96 -4.17 -4.58 -0.29
N LEU A 97 -4.39 -4.79 1.01
CA LEU A 97 -5.42 -5.67 1.53
C LEU A 97 -6.23 -4.91 2.58
N LEU A 98 -7.56 -4.92 2.44
CA LEU A 98 -8.48 -4.41 3.44
C LEU A 98 -8.73 -5.48 4.50
N GLN A 99 -8.58 -5.12 5.77
CA GLN A 99 -8.93 -5.97 6.89
C GLN A 99 -10.39 -5.75 7.32
N PRO A 100 -11.03 -6.71 8.02
CA PRO A 100 -12.42 -6.58 8.46
C PRO A 100 -12.69 -5.38 9.38
N ASP A 101 -11.68 -4.92 10.12
CA ASP A 101 -11.75 -3.74 11.01
C ASP A 101 -11.51 -2.41 10.27
N GLY A 102 -11.37 -2.45 8.94
CA GLY A 102 -11.13 -1.27 8.10
C GLY A 102 -9.67 -0.84 8.01
N LYS A 103 -8.75 -1.49 8.74
CA LYS A 103 -7.31 -1.26 8.55
C LYS A 103 -6.85 -1.79 7.20
N ILE A 104 -5.75 -1.25 6.69
CA ILE A 104 -5.23 -1.58 5.36
C ILE A 104 -3.80 -2.09 5.53
N ILE A 105 -3.51 -3.29 5.07
CA ILE A 105 -2.13 -3.79 4.96
C ILE A 105 -1.59 -3.42 3.59
N LEU A 106 -0.39 -2.86 3.55
CA LEU A 106 0.36 -2.51 2.36
C LEU A 106 1.68 -3.26 2.34
N SER A 107 1.96 -3.98 1.24
CA SER A 107 3.33 -4.36 0.91
C SER A 107 3.90 -3.29 0.00
N ILE A 108 5.06 -2.74 0.33
CA ILE A 108 5.74 -1.71 -0.46
C ILE A 108 7.11 -2.26 -0.82
N SER A 109 7.46 -2.34 -2.10
CA SER A 109 8.78 -2.78 -2.52
C SER A 109 9.37 -1.91 -3.63
N SER A 110 10.70 -1.85 -3.65
CA SER A 110 11.47 -1.23 -4.72
C SER A 110 12.10 -2.29 -5.60
N ALA A 111 11.71 -2.32 -6.87
CA ALA A 111 12.35 -3.15 -7.89
C ALA A 111 13.82 -2.76 -8.12
N ALA A 112 14.23 -1.53 -7.76
CA ALA A 112 15.58 -1.05 -7.99
C ALA A 112 16.64 -1.73 -7.10
N ASN A 113 16.25 -2.17 -5.89
CA ASN A 113 17.20 -2.70 -4.91
C ASN A 113 16.66 -3.89 -4.09
N GLY A 114 15.45 -4.36 -4.37
CA GLY A 114 14.83 -5.50 -3.68
C GLY A 114 14.35 -5.20 -2.26
N ALA A 115 14.45 -3.96 -1.77
CA ALA A 115 13.94 -3.60 -0.45
C ALA A 115 12.41 -3.71 -0.42
N ALA A 116 11.88 -4.27 0.67
CA ALA A 116 10.44 -4.44 0.88
C ALA A 116 10.07 -4.14 2.34
N LYS A 117 8.88 -3.56 2.53
CA LYS A 117 8.30 -3.25 3.84
C LYS A 117 6.83 -3.63 3.87
N LEU A 118 6.40 -4.21 4.98
CA LEU A 118 4.99 -4.38 5.29
C LEU A 118 4.58 -3.25 6.24
N VAL A 119 3.51 -2.54 5.90
CA VAL A 119 2.95 -1.47 6.73
C VAL A 119 1.46 -1.72 6.90
N ARG A 120 0.94 -1.39 8.08
CA ARG A 120 -0.51 -1.28 8.27
C ARG A 120 -0.91 0.18 8.44
N LEU A 121 -1.99 0.56 7.79
CA LEU A 121 -2.66 1.84 7.95
C LEU A 121 -3.95 1.66 8.73
N GLN A 122 -4.28 2.66 9.53
CA GLN A 122 -5.60 2.86 10.10
C GLN A 122 -6.63 3.18 8.98
N PRO A 123 -7.94 3.07 9.24
CA PRO A 123 -8.97 3.38 8.25
C PRO A 123 -8.91 4.82 7.70
N ASN A 124 -8.33 5.76 8.46
CA ASN A 124 -8.10 7.14 8.03
C ASN A 124 -6.76 7.34 7.29
N GLY A 125 -6.01 6.28 7.01
CA GLY A 125 -4.73 6.35 6.32
C GLY A 125 -3.53 6.62 7.20
N ALA A 126 -3.70 7.04 8.46
CA ALA A 126 -2.57 7.19 9.37
C ALA A 126 -1.86 5.84 9.57
N GLN A 127 -0.53 5.84 9.66
CA GLN A 127 0.22 4.60 9.93
C GLN A 127 -0.17 4.03 11.29
N ASP A 128 -0.47 2.72 11.32
CA ASP A 128 -0.71 1.99 12.55
C ASP A 128 0.62 1.56 13.18
N THR A 129 1.11 2.34 14.14
CA THR A 129 2.38 2.05 14.84
C THR A 129 2.29 0.87 15.80
N SER A 130 1.09 0.39 16.13
CA SER A 130 0.91 -0.86 16.88
C SER A 130 1.22 -2.10 16.03
N PHE A 131 1.29 -1.93 14.71
CA PHE A 131 1.72 -2.97 13.79
C PHE A 131 3.25 -3.00 13.70
N ALA A 132 3.89 -3.54 14.73
CA ALA A 132 5.27 -3.97 14.62
C ALA A 132 5.31 -5.32 13.88
N MET A 133 6.21 -5.44 12.89
CA MET A 133 6.73 -6.75 12.54
C MET A 133 7.33 -7.30 13.83
N VAL A 134 6.87 -8.46 14.31
CA VAL A 134 7.57 -9.13 15.42
C VAL A 134 8.98 -9.35 14.90
N ASN A 135 9.95 -8.55 15.37
CA ASN A 135 11.35 -8.91 15.22
C ASN A 135 11.45 -10.32 15.79
N GLY A 136 11.98 -11.26 15.02
CA GLY A 136 12.32 -12.57 15.56
C GLY A 136 13.12 -12.37 16.86
N PRO A 137 13.09 -13.33 17.79
CA PRO A 137 13.60 -13.16 19.16
C PRO A 137 15.09 -12.81 19.32
N ASP A 138 15.81 -12.39 18.27
CA ASP A 138 17.26 -12.20 18.22
C ASP A 138 17.74 -10.80 17.79
N ASP A 139 16.86 -9.79 17.78
CA ASP A 139 17.24 -8.43 17.33
C ASP A 139 17.55 -7.46 18.49
N SER A 140 18.02 -7.99 19.62
CA SER A 140 18.60 -7.17 20.71
C SER A 140 20.13 -7.11 20.58
N PRO A 141 20.77 -5.92 20.53
CA PRO A 141 22.22 -5.78 20.40
C PRO A 141 23.05 -6.23 21.62
N GLU A 142 22.46 -6.94 22.59
CA GLU A 142 23.12 -7.32 23.87
C GLU A 142 23.03 -8.82 24.25
N ALA A 143 22.75 -9.75 23.33
CA ALA A 143 22.62 -11.17 23.72
C ALA A 143 23.56 -12.12 22.96
N ILE A 144 24.87 -11.92 23.09
CA ILE A 144 25.83 -13.05 23.01
C ILE A 144 26.68 -13.04 24.29
N ASP A 145 26.06 -13.42 25.40
CA ASP A 145 26.82 -14.07 26.47
C ASP A 145 26.76 -15.57 26.20
N HIS A 146 27.90 -16.17 25.87
CA HIS A 146 28.04 -17.62 25.67
C HIS A 146 27.94 -18.33 27.04
N GLY A 147 26.73 -18.33 27.62
CA GLY A 147 26.39 -19.04 28.84
C GLY A 147 26.32 -20.56 28.60
N ARG A 148 27.37 -21.25 29.05
CA ARG A 148 27.50 -22.71 29.22
C ARG A 148 26.17 -23.48 29.31
N TRP A 149 25.92 -24.33 28.31
CA TRP A 149 25.00 -25.46 28.46
C TRP A 149 25.55 -26.48 29.46
N GLN A 150 24.81 -26.78 30.53
CA GLN A 150 25.01 -27.97 31.37
C GLN A 150 23.80 -28.90 31.18
N PRO A 151 23.95 -30.06 30.52
CA PRO A 151 22.89 -31.06 30.47
C PRO A 151 22.81 -31.82 31.78
N THR A 152 21.61 -31.90 32.35
CA THR A 152 21.28 -32.68 33.53
C THR A 152 21.29 -34.18 33.23
N ASP A 153 22.11 -34.92 33.99
CA ASP A 153 21.99 -36.29 34.50
C ASP A 153 21.34 -37.40 33.62
N ARG A 154 22.13 -38.44 33.29
CA ARG A 154 21.64 -39.80 33.02
C ARG A 154 22.62 -40.89 33.48
N ARG A 155 22.12 -41.63 34.48
CA ARG A 155 22.27 -43.07 34.78
C ARG A 155 23.36 -43.48 35.78
N GLN A 156 22.86 -43.83 36.97
CA GLN A 156 23.32 -44.97 37.74
C GLN A 156 23.40 -46.23 36.86
N LEU A 157 24.60 -46.80 36.73
CA LEU A 157 25.03 -48.12 37.20
C LEU A 157 26.52 -48.28 36.90
#